data_AF-A0A949MEN8-F1
#
_entry.id   AF-A0A949MEN8-F1
#
_cell.length_a   1.000
_cell.length_b   1.000
_cell.length_c   1.000
_cell.angle_alpha   90.00
_cell.angle_beta   90.00
_cell.angle_gamma   90.00
#
_symmetry.space_group_name_H-M   'P 1'
#
loop_
_entity.id
_entity.type
_entity.pdbx_description
1 polymer ?
#
loop_
_entity_poly.entity_id
_entity_poly.type
_entity_poly.pdbx_seq_one_letter_code
_entity_poly.pdbx_strand_id
1 'polypeptide(L)'
;MAGSHSDPLAHPEVRQGSAVRYIAGFISTVVLMGAALVVTMRHGLDYQSLVEVVGGLAALALLSQAALFYGLDISRAQIWKGVSLILTVPLFIITVGLTVWMFQSLDQRTMVMPASNAAASQPTLLQ
;
A
#
# COMPACT_ATOMS: atom_id res chain seq x y z
N MET A 1 -2.19 -10.99 57.19
CA MET A 1 -3.02 -11.22 55.99
C MET A 1 -2.18 -10.83 54.80
N ALA A 2 -1.56 -11.81 54.13
CA ALA A 2 -0.61 -11.57 53.04
C ALA A 2 -1.37 -11.35 51.73
N GLY A 3 -1.15 -10.23 51.07
CA GLY A 3 -1.74 -9.92 49.77
C GLY A 3 -1.22 -10.87 48.70
N SER A 4 -2.14 -11.53 48.00
CA SER A 4 -1.83 -12.35 46.84
C SER A 4 -1.17 -11.47 45.79
N HIS A 5 0.12 -11.70 45.55
CA HIS A 5 0.88 -11.13 44.45
C HIS A 5 0.33 -11.74 43.15
N SER A 6 -0.76 -11.18 42.63
CA SER A 6 -1.27 -11.49 41.29
C SER A 6 -0.24 -10.98 40.30
N ASP A 7 0.53 -11.92 39.74
CA ASP A 7 1.53 -11.65 38.70
C ASP A 7 0.89 -10.80 37.57
N PRO A 8 1.29 -9.53 37.40
CA PRO A 8 0.66 -8.64 36.42
C PRO A 8 0.88 -9.10 34.97
N LEU A 9 1.77 -10.06 34.75
CA LEU A 9 2.04 -10.67 33.44
C LEU A 9 1.12 -11.85 33.13
N ALA A 10 0.36 -12.34 34.11
CA ALA A 10 -0.57 -13.46 33.95
C ALA A 10 -1.94 -13.04 33.37
N HIS A 11 -2.18 -11.74 33.17
CA HIS A 11 -3.41 -11.25 32.55
C HIS A 11 -3.48 -11.70 31.07
N PRO A 12 -4.60 -12.31 30.63
CA PRO A 12 -4.76 -12.81 29.26
C PRO A 12 -4.61 -11.72 28.20
N GLU A 13 -4.83 -10.46 28.58
CA GLU A 13 -4.64 -9.25 27.77
C GLU A 13 -3.16 -9.01 27.39
N VAL A 14 -2.22 -9.35 28.28
CA VAL A 14 -0.77 -9.20 28.06
C VAL A 14 -0.23 -10.33 27.16
N ARG A 15 -0.91 -11.48 27.15
CA ARG A 15 -0.57 -12.67 26.34
C ARG A 15 -1.10 -12.63 24.90
N GLN A 16 -1.83 -11.57 24.52
CA GLN A 16 -2.47 -11.46 23.19
C GLN A 16 -1.47 -11.22 22.04
N GLY A 17 -0.23 -10.82 22.33
CA GLY A 17 0.82 -10.71 21.32
C GLY A 17 1.65 -11.99 21.21
N SER A 18 1.25 -12.96 20.39
CA SER A 18 2.12 -14.10 20.08
C SER A 18 3.36 -13.61 19.32
N ALA A 19 4.51 -13.53 20.00
CA ALA A 19 5.79 -13.11 19.43
C ALA A 19 6.14 -13.88 18.14
N VAL A 20 5.72 -15.15 18.06
CA VAL A 20 5.89 -16.01 16.89
C VAL A 20 5.17 -15.45 15.66
N ARG A 21 3.94 -14.92 15.83
CA ARG A 21 3.15 -14.36 14.72
C ARG A 21 3.76 -13.07 14.19
N TYR A 22 4.29 -12.24 15.09
CA TYR A 22 5.01 -11.03 14.75
C TYR A 22 6.29 -11.33 13.95
N ILE A 23 7.12 -12.27 14.43
CA ILE A 23 8.36 -12.68 13.76
C ILE A 23 8.06 -13.28 12.39
N ALA A 24 7.04 -14.14 12.29
CA ALA A 24 6.62 -14.72 11.02
C ALA A 24 6.18 -13.64 10.01
N GLY A 25 5.40 -12.65 10.45
CA GLY A 25 4.99 -11.51 9.62
C GLY A 25 6.18 -10.66 9.14
N PHE A 26 7.12 -10.39 10.05
CA PHE A 26 8.34 -9.66 9.71
C PHE A 26 9.17 -10.39 8.65
N ILE A 27 9.47 -11.67 8.86
CA ILE A 27 10.27 -12.46 7.92
C ILE A 27 9.57 -12.56 6.57
N SER A 28 8.25 -12.85 6.56
CA SER A 28 7.45 -12.91 5.34
C SER A 28 7.55 -11.62 4.52
N THR A 29 7.40 -10.47 5.18
CA THR A 29 7.51 -9.16 4.51
C THR A 29 8.92 -8.93 3.95
N VAL A 30 9.96 -9.21 4.73
CA VAL A 30 11.35 -9.04 4.28
C VAL A 30 11.64 -9.90 3.05
N VAL A 31 11.16 -11.15 3.03
CA VAL A 31 11.32 -12.06 1.90
C VAL A 31 10.60 -11.53 0.66
N LEU A 32 9.36 -11.05 0.80
CA LEU A 32 8.60 -10.49 -0.33
C LEU A 32 9.26 -9.21 -0.89
N MET A 33 9.75 -8.34 -0.01
CA MET A 33 10.48 -7.14 -0.41
C MET A 33 11.79 -7.49 -1.12
N GLY A 34 12.52 -8.48 -0.60
CA GLY A 34 13.75 -9.00 -1.23
C GLY A 34 13.46 -9.62 -2.60
N ALA A 35 12.37 -10.37 -2.74
CA ALA A 35 11.94 -10.93 -4.01
C ALA A 35 11.63 -9.82 -5.03
N ALA A 36 10.91 -8.78 -4.63
CA ALA A 36 10.62 -7.62 -5.48
C ALA A 36 11.91 -6.93 -5.95
N LEU A 37 12.89 -6.75 -5.05
CA LEU A 37 14.18 -6.18 -5.39
C LEU A 37 14.94 -7.05 -6.41
N VAL A 38 15.00 -8.37 -6.19
CA VAL A 38 15.68 -9.31 -7.10
C VAL A 38 15.04 -9.29 -8.49
N VAL A 39 13.71 -9.25 -8.56
CA VAL A 39 12.98 -9.16 -9.84
C VAL A 39 13.37 -7.88 -10.58
N THR A 40 13.38 -6.74 -9.90
CA THR A 40 13.76 -5.45 -10.49
C THR A 40 15.21 -5.43 -10.96
N MET A 41 16.14 -6.01 -10.18
CA MET A 41 17.56 -6.03 -10.55
C MET A 41 17.87 -6.87 -11.79
N ARG A 42 17.07 -7.91 -12.10
CA ARG A 42 17.36 -8.80 -13.22
C ARG A 42 17.07 -8.18 -14.59
N HIS A 43 16.32 -7.08 -14.66
CA HIS A 43 15.96 -6.36 -15.90
C HIS A 43 15.50 -7.26 -17.06
N GLY A 44 14.97 -8.45 -16.75
CA GLY A 44 14.63 -9.50 -17.73
C GLY A 44 13.16 -9.55 -18.09
N LEU A 45 12.35 -8.63 -17.56
CA LEU A 45 10.91 -8.55 -17.81
C LEU A 45 10.59 -7.29 -18.62
N ASP A 46 9.56 -7.40 -19.46
CA ASP A 46 8.96 -6.24 -20.11
C ASP A 46 8.36 -5.28 -19.07
N TYR A 47 8.26 -4.00 -19.40
CA TYR A 47 7.81 -2.94 -18.48
C TYR A 47 6.46 -3.26 -17.85
N GLN A 48 5.50 -3.71 -18.65
CA GLN A 48 4.17 -4.03 -18.13
C GLN A 48 4.21 -5.19 -17.12
N SER A 49 4.90 -6.28 -17.47
CA SER A 49 5.06 -7.43 -16.58
C SER A 49 5.83 -7.07 -15.31
N LEU A 50 6.81 -6.18 -15.39
CA LEU A 50 7.56 -5.72 -14.22
C LEU A 50 6.64 -4.98 -13.24
N VAL A 51 5.82 -4.05 -13.72
CA VAL A 51 4.88 -3.29 -12.89
C VAL A 51 3.85 -4.22 -12.23
N GLU A 52 3.31 -5.18 -12.98
CA GLU A 52 2.34 -6.15 -12.46
C GLU A 52 2.94 -7.04 -11.37
N VAL A 53 4.13 -7.60 -11.60
CA VAL A 53 4.80 -8.50 -10.64
C VAL A 53 5.23 -7.75 -9.38
N VAL A 54 5.87 -6.59 -9.53
CA VAL A 54 6.34 -5.79 -8.38
C VAL A 54 5.14 -5.23 -7.60
N GLY A 55 4.11 -4.74 -8.28
CA GLY A 55 2.86 -4.31 -7.66
C GLY A 55 2.15 -5.44 -6.91
N GLY A 56 2.10 -6.65 -7.49
CA GLY A 56 1.56 -7.84 -6.85
C GLY A 56 2.35 -8.25 -5.59
N LEU A 57 3.68 -8.24 -5.66
CA LEU A 57 4.53 -8.52 -4.49
C LEU A 57 4.35 -7.47 -3.38
N ALA A 58 4.23 -6.19 -3.73
CA ALA A 58 3.95 -5.13 -2.78
C ALA A 58 2.58 -5.32 -2.10
N ALA A 59 1.54 -5.65 -2.87
CA ALA A 59 0.22 -5.95 -2.33
C ALA A 59 0.23 -7.16 -1.38
N LEU A 60 0.92 -8.25 -1.75
CA LEU A 60 1.09 -9.41 -0.88
C LEU A 60 1.86 -9.08 0.41
N ALA A 61 2.88 -8.24 0.34
CA ALA A 61 3.62 -7.79 1.51
C ALA A 61 2.72 -7.00 2.47
N LEU A 62 1.91 -6.07 1.95
CA LEU A 62 0.91 -5.33 2.74
C LEU A 62 -0.12 -6.26 3.37
N LEU A 63 -0.64 -7.24 2.63
CA LEU A 63 -1.58 -8.24 3.17
C LEU A 63 -0.93 -9.10 4.26
N SER A 64 0.33 -9.49 4.09
CA SER A 64 1.07 -10.26 5.08
C SER A 64 1.25 -9.47 6.39
N GLN A 65 1.57 -8.18 6.29
CA GLN A 65 1.65 -7.28 7.44
C GLN A 65 0.27 -7.11 8.09
N ALA A 66 -0.78 -6.86 7.32
CA ALA A 66 -2.14 -6.71 7.85
C ALA A 66 -2.59 -7.97 8.61
N ALA A 67 -2.35 -9.16 8.05
CA ALA A 67 -2.78 -10.42 8.66
C ALA A 67 -1.93 -10.82 9.88
N LEU A 68 -0.60 -10.84 9.73
CA LEU A 68 0.31 -11.41 10.73
C LEU A 68 0.76 -10.40 11.78
N PHE A 69 0.97 -9.15 11.37
CA PHE A 69 1.54 -8.10 12.21
C PHE A 69 0.46 -7.32 12.96
N TYR A 70 -0.57 -6.85 12.23
CA TYR A 70 -1.71 -6.18 12.86
C TYR A 70 -2.60 -7.13 13.65
N GLY A 71 -2.50 -8.43 13.36
CA GLY A 71 -3.21 -9.44 14.11
C GLY A 71 -4.69 -9.14 14.12
N LEU A 72 -5.30 -9.12 12.93
CA LEU A 72 -6.74 -9.07 12.74
C LEU A 72 -7.36 -10.35 13.31
N ASP A 73 -7.30 -10.51 14.62
CA ASP A 73 -8.04 -11.51 15.32
C ASP A 73 -9.51 -11.11 15.24
N ILE A 74 -10.30 -12.01 14.67
CA ILE A 74 -11.77 -11.96 14.63
C ILE A 74 -12.38 -12.14 16.05
N SER A 75 -11.58 -11.91 17.10
CA SER A 75 -12.02 -11.94 18.49
C SER A 75 -12.85 -10.70 18.80
N ARG A 76 -13.94 -10.86 19.56
CA ARG A 76 -14.89 -9.77 19.91
C ARG A 76 -14.22 -8.53 20.52
N ALA A 77 -13.05 -8.69 21.13
CA ALA A 77 -12.28 -7.58 21.73
C ALA A 77 -11.58 -6.67 20.69
N GLN A 78 -11.36 -7.12 19.44
CA GLN A 78 -10.55 -6.41 18.44
C GLN A 78 -11.28 -6.03 17.16
N ILE A 79 -12.62 -6.19 17.11
CA ILE A 79 -13.46 -5.89 15.94
C ILE A 79 -13.20 -4.49 15.39
N TRP A 80 -12.99 -3.50 16.26
CA TRP A 80 -12.73 -2.11 15.87
C TRP A 80 -11.50 -1.93 14.98
N LYS A 81 -10.45 -2.77 15.12
CA LYS A 81 -9.28 -2.71 14.25
C LYS A 81 -9.62 -3.10 12.81
N GLY A 82 -10.47 -4.10 12.63
CA GLY A 82 -10.97 -4.51 11.31
C GLY A 82 -11.89 -3.47 10.69
N VAL A 83 -12.77 -2.88 11.50
CA VAL A 83 -13.67 -1.81 11.05
C VAL A 83 -12.88 -0.57 10.60
N SER A 84 -11.84 -0.17 11.34
CA SER A 84 -10.96 0.92 10.91
C SER A 84 -10.28 0.60 9.59
N LEU A 85 -9.71 -0.60 9.43
CA LEU A 85 -9.04 -0.99 8.20
C LEU A 85 -9.98 -0.97 6.99
N ILE A 86 -11.18 -1.55 7.12
CA ILE A 86 -12.15 -1.63 6.00
C ILE A 86 -12.71 -0.26 5.61
N LEU A 87 -12.73 0.71 6.52
CA LEU A 87 -13.11 2.09 6.21
C LEU A 87 -11.93 2.89 5.62
N THR A 88 -10.70 2.63 6.08
CA THR A 88 -9.51 3.33 5.59
C THR A 88 -9.09 2.89 4.18
N VAL A 89 -9.17 1.60 3.85
CA VAL A 89 -8.78 1.08 2.53
C VAL A 89 -9.52 1.77 1.36
N PRO A 90 -10.87 1.80 1.32
CA PRO A 90 -11.59 2.46 0.23
C PRO A 90 -11.35 3.97 0.23
N LEU A 91 -11.26 4.59 1.41
CA LEU A 91 -10.94 6.02 1.50
C LEU A 91 -9.56 6.32 0.90
N PHE A 92 -8.55 5.51 1.22
CA PHE A 92 -7.20 5.62 0.65
C PHE A 92 -7.22 5.47 -0.88
N ILE A 93 -7.92 4.45 -1.40
CA ILE A 93 -8.04 4.21 -2.85
C ILE A 93 -8.69 5.41 -3.53
N ILE A 94 -9.78 5.93 -2.97
CA ILE A 94 -10.49 7.10 -3.52
C ILE A 94 -9.58 8.32 -3.49
N THR A 95 -8.92 8.62 -2.36
CA THR A 95 -8.07 9.81 -2.23
C THR A 95 -6.87 9.76 -3.18
N VAL A 96 -6.10 8.68 -3.20
CA VAL A 96 -4.93 8.56 -4.08
C VAL A 96 -5.36 8.47 -5.54
N GLY A 97 -6.35 7.63 -5.85
CA GLY A 97 -6.86 7.43 -7.20
C GLY A 97 -7.45 8.71 -7.81
N LEU A 98 -8.30 9.43 -7.06
CA LEU A 98 -8.85 10.71 -7.53
C LEU A 98 -7.78 11.77 -7.70
N THR A 99 -6.76 11.81 -6.82
CA THR A 99 -5.68 12.79 -6.93
C THR A 99 -4.84 12.55 -8.18
N VAL A 100 -4.47 11.29 -8.44
CA VAL A 100 -3.77 10.88 -9.67
C VAL A 100 -4.61 11.22 -10.90
N TRP A 101 -5.90 10.86 -10.88
CA TRP A 101 -6.81 11.14 -12.00
C TRP A 101 -7.01 12.64 -12.25
N MET A 102 -7.15 13.43 -11.18
CA MET A 102 -7.28 14.87 -11.25
C MET A 102 -6.03 15.48 -11.90
N PHE A 103 -4.83 15.10 -11.44
CA PHE A 103 -3.60 15.64 -12.01
C PHE A 103 -3.41 15.22 -13.46
N GLN A 104 -3.68 13.96 -13.82
CA GLN A 104 -3.62 13.51 -15.21
C GLN A 104 -4.63 14.25 -16.10
N SER A 105 -5.83 14.54 -15.58
CA SER A 105 -6.86 15.28 -16.31
C SER A 105 -6.51 16.76 -16.49
N LEU A 106 -5.88 17.37 -15.48
CA LEU A 106 -5.41 18.74 -15.56
C LEU A 106 -4.26 18.87 -16.55
N ASP A 107 -3.28 17.98 -16.45
CA ASP A 107 -2.11 17.90 -17.33
C ASP A 107 -2.52 17.87 -18.82
N GLN A 108 -3.49 17.01 -19.17
CA GLN A 108 -4.05 16.95 -20.53
C GLN A 108 -4.72 18.26 -21.00
N ARG A 109 -5.22 19.09 -20.09
CA ARG A 109 -5.97 20.32 -20.39
C ARG A 109 -5.12 21.58 -20.31
N THR A 110 -4.03 21.58 -19.54
CA THR A 110 -3.19 22.75 -19.28
C THR A 110 -1.88 22.71 -20.06
N MET A 111 -1.45 21.54 -20.54
CA MET A 111 -0.33 21.48 -21.46
C MET A 111 -0.73 22.09 -22.80
N VAL A 112 -0.13 23.24 -23.11
CA VAL A 112 -0.10 23.80 -24.46
C VAL A 112 0.52 22.74 -25.36
N MET A 113 -0.27 22.21 -26.30
CA MET A 113 0.23 21.29 -27.32
C MET A 113 1.52 21.88 -27.92
N PRO A 114 2.62 21.13 -28.01
CA PRO A 114 3.87 21.63 -28.55
C PRO A 114 3.62 22.39 -29.85
N ALA A 115 4.22 23.58 -29.96
CA ALA A 115 4.01 24.56 -31.02
C ALA A 115 4.33 24.07 -32.46
N SER A 116 4.57 22.77 -32.67
CA SER A 116 4.62 22.16 -34.00
C SER A 116 3.28 22.23 -34.74
N ASN A 117 2.16 22.35 -34.02
CA ASN A 117 0.81 22.45 -34.62
C ASN A 117 0.28 23.89 -34.67
N ALA A 118 0.91 24.84 -33.95
CA ALA A 118 0.48 26.24 -33.90
C ALA A 118 0.97 27.07 -35.09
N ALA A 119 2.01 26.62 -35.81
CA ALA A 119 2.55 27.32 -36.98
C ALA A 119 1.73 27.12 -38.28
N ALA A 120 0.78 26.18 -38.30
CA ALA A 120 -0.01 25.86 -39.51
C ALA A 120 -1.27 26.73 -39.69
N SER A 121 -1.61 27.58 -38.71
CA SER A 121 -2.88 28.31 -38.68
C SER A 121 -2.73 29.84 -38.60
N GLN A 122 -1.54 30.38 -38.91
CA GLN A 122 -1.36 31.83 -39.00
C GLN A 122 -1.69 32.29 -40.44
N PRO A 123 -2.88 32.87 -40.72
CA PRO A 123 -3.12 33.50 -42.02
C PRO A 123 -2.20 34.71 -42.14
N THR A 124 -1.32 34.69 -43.15
CA THR A 124 -0.48 35.81 -43.54
C THR A 124 -1.35 36.99 -43.93
N LEU A 125 -1.63 37.90 -42.99
CA LEU A 125 -2.23 39.21 -43.24
C LEU A 125 -1.21 40.14 -43.88
N LEU A 126 -0.76 39.86 -45.11
CA LEU A 126 -0.12 40.82 -46.01
C LEU A 126 -0.16 40.28 -47.44
N GLN A 127 -1.30 40.45 -48.14
CA GLN A 127 -1.38 40.71 -49.58
C GLN A 127 -2.64 41.52 -49.87
#